data_AF-A0A0T9QFD0-F1
#
_entry.id   AF-A0A0T9QFD0-F1
#
_cell.length_a   1.000
_cell.length_b   1.000
_cell.length_c   1.000
_cell.angle_alpha   90.00
_cell.angle_beta   90.00
_cell.angle_gamma   90.00
#
_symmetry.space_group_name_H-M   'P 1'
#
loop_
_entity.id
_entity.type
_entity.pdbx_description
1 polymer ?
#
loop_
_entity_poly.entity_id
_entity_poly.type
_entity_poly.pdbx_seq_one_letter_code
_entity_poly.pdbx_strand_id
1 'polypeptide(L)'
;MALERKYPLHQIVNRLDILLPGNRPFVAPSAVIQARQRLGSESVKRVFEQTSQYWQSQTTHPHWAGLTLFAVDGVIWRTPDTPENSEVFSRTSNQKTVSLYPQVKMVCQMELTSHLVTAAALAVT
;
A
#
# COMPACT_ATOMS: atom_id res chain seq x y z
N MET A 1 -10.32 2.00 9.65
CA MET A 1 -9.82 1.61 10.98
C MET A 1 -8.43 1.00 10.81
N ALA A 2 -7.49 1.25 11.73
CA ALA A 2 -6.19 0.56 11.76
C ALA A 2 -6.14 -0.28 13.04
N LEU A 3 -5.92 -1.60 12.91
CA LEU A 3 -6.07 -2.60 13.97
C LEU A 3 -5.24 -2.29 15.23
N GLU A 4 -4.13 -1.57 15.09
CA GLU A 4 -3.13 -1.35 16.16
C GLU A 4 -2.80 0.14 16.38
N ARG A 5 -3.74 1.06 16.10
CA ARG A 5 -3.49 2.52 16.16
C ARG A 5 -3.02 3.03 17.54
N LYS A 6 -3.28 2.27 18.61
CA LYS A 6 -2.92 2.62 19.99
C LYS A 6 -1.46 2.32 20.32
N TYR A 7 -0.77 1.50 19.52
CA TYR A 7 0.58 1.04 19.83
C TYR A 7 1.61 1.64 18.88
N PRO A 8 2.77 2.06 19.40
CA PRO A 8 3.89 2.46 18.55
C PRO A 8 4.43 1.23 17.78
N LEU A 9 4.94 1.47 16.57
CA LEU A 9 5.32 0.42 15.63
C LEU A 9 6.31 -0.61 16.21
N HIS A 10 7.28 -0.19 17.03
CA HIS A 10 8.24 -1.11 17.67
C HIS A 10 7.58 -2.08 18.66
N GLN A 11 6.51 -1.69 19.33
CA GLN A 11 5.75 -2.60 20.20
C GLN A 11 4.98 -3.63 19.39
N ILE A 12 4.44 -3.24 18.24
CA ILE A 12 3.78 -4.16 17.31
C ILE A 12 4.80 -5.20 16.81
N VAL A 13 5.99 -4.75 16.38
CA VAL A 13 7.08 -5.63 15.90
C VAL A 13 7.53 -6.60 16.99
N ASN A 14 7.68 -6.15 18.24
CA ASN A 14 7.98 -7.01 19.39
C ASN A 14 6.88 -8.04 19.65
N ARG A 15 5.61 -7.63 19.61
CA ARG A 15 4.46 -8.50 19.87
C ARG A 15 4.27 -9.58 18.81
N LEU A 16 4.61 -9.26 17.56
CA LEU A 16 4.56 -10.19 16.43
C LEU A 16 5.84 -11.03 16.30
N ASP A 17 6.81 -10.86 17.20
CA ASP A 17 8.11 -11.54 17.17
C ASP A 17 8.83 -11.43 15.82
N ILE A 18 8.72 -10.27 15.16
CA ILE A 18 9.37 -9.98 13.88
C ILE A 18 10.82 -9.56 14.16
N LEU A 19 11.62 -10.52 14.62
CA LEU A 19 13.00 -10.38 15.05
C LEU A 19 13.91 -11.25 14.18
N LEU A 20 15.17 -10.83 14.02
CA LEU A 20 16.20 -11.74 13.50
C LEU A 20 16.54 -12.78 14.58
N PRO A 21 16.87 -14.02 14.20
CA PRO A 21 17.28 -15.05 15.14
C PRO A 21 18.43 -14.55 16.04
N GLY A 22 18.24 -14.62 17.36
CA GLY A 22 19.23 -14.19 18.34
C GLY A 22 18.61 -13.95 19.72
N ASN A 23 19.45 -13.91 20.76
CA ASN A 23 19.00 -13.69 22.14
C ASN A 23 18.75 -12.20 22.43
N ARG A 24 17.81 -11.57 21.72
CA ARG A 24 17.43 -10.16 21.91
C ARG A 24 15.93 -10.05 22.16
N PRO A 25 15.49 -9.85 23.41
CA PRO A 25 14.06 -9.88 23.74
C PRO A 25 13.28 -8.64 23.27
N PHE A 26 13.95 -7.58 22.79
CA PHE A 26 13.31 -6.33 22.41
C PHE A 26 13.93 -5.67 21.16
N VAL A 27 13.08 -5.08 20.32
CA VAL A 27 13.43 -4.18 19.21
C VAL A 27 13.60 -2.76 19.72
N ALA A 28 14.77 -2.18 19.45
CA ALA A 28 14.98 -0.74 19.60
C ALA A 28 14.12 0.04 18.59
N PRO A 29 13.43 1.12 18.98
CA PRO A 29 12.57 1.88 18.07
C PRO A 29 13.24 2.32 16.76
N SER A 30 14.54 2.63 16.81
CA SER A 30 15.35 3.01 15.64
C SER A 30 15.53 1.89 14.63
N ALA A 31 15.58 0.62 15.06
CA ALA A 31 15.80 -0.52 14.19
C ALA A 31 14.68 -0.67 13.15
N VAL A 32 13.44 -0.38 13.54
CA VAL A 32 12.29 -0.43 12.62
C VAL A 32 12.38 0.66 11.55
N ILE A 33 12.77 1.87 11.95
CA ILE A 33 12.93 3.01 11.02
C ILE A 33 14.06 2.72 10.03
N GLN A 34 15.20 2.23 10.52
CA GLN A 34 16.36 1.86 9.70
C GLN A 34 16.02 0.71 8.73
N ALA A 35 15.31 -0.31 9.21
CA ALA A 35 14.87 -1.41 8.35
C ALA A 35 13.96 -0.91 7.22
N ARG A 36 13.03 0.02 7.52
CA ARG A 36 12.15 0.62 6.52
C ARG A 36 12.93 1.43 5.47
N GLN A 37 13.89 2.23 5.91
CA GLN A 37 14.77 2.99 5.00
C GLN A 37 15.59 2.07 4.09
N ARG A 38 16.12 0.97 4.64
CA ARG A 38 16.91 -0.01 3.89
C ARG A 38 16.09 -0.80 2.87
N LEU A 39 14.87 -1.20 3.22
CA LEU A 39 14.01 -2.05 2.38
C LEU A 39 13.34 -1.29 1.23
N GLY A 40 13.02 0.00 1.44
CA GLY A 40 12.39 0.84 0.43
C GLY A 40 11.01 0.38 -0.01
N SER A 41 10.52 0.96 -1.11
CA SER A 41 9.21 0.68 -1.69
C SER A 41 9.14 -0.68 -2.40
N GLU A 42 10.23 -1.12 -3.02
CA GLU A 42 10.28 -2.39 -3.78
C GLU A 42 9.96 -3.60 -2.91
N SER A 43 10.39 -3.60 -1.65
CA SER A 43 10.06 -4.67 -0.72
C SER A 43 8.56 -4.76 -0.46
N VAL A 44 7.88 -3.61 -0.32
CA VAL A 44 6.42 -3.56 -0.11
C VAL A 44 5.69 -4.02 -1.36
N LYS A 45 6.13 -3.58 -2.54
CA LYS A 45 5.59 -4.00 -3.84
C LYS A 45 5.68 -5.52 -4.00
N ARG A 46 6.85 -6.10 -3.74
CA ARG A 46 7.06 -7.55 -3.86
C ARG A 46 6.19 -8.35 -2.90
N VAL A 47 6.07 -7.92 -1.64
CA VAL A 47 5.18 -8.59 -0.68
C VAL A 47 3.74 -8.53 -1.17
N PHE A 48 3.27 -7.37 -1.64
CA PHE A 48 1.92 -7.21 -2.19
C PHE A 48 1.68 -8.14 -3.39
N GLU A 49 2.59 -8.18 -4.36
CA GLU A 49 2.47 -9.04 -5.54
C GLU A 49 2.44 -10.52 -5.15
N GLN A 50 3.31 -10.96 -4.24
CA GLN A 50 3.37 -12.34 -3.78
C GLN A 50 2.12 -12.75 -3.00
N THR A 51 1.65 -11.92 -2.07
CA THR A 51 0.46 -12.25 -1.27
C THR A 51 -0.81 -12.21 -2.12
N SER A 52 -0.93 -11.23 -3.02
CA SER A 52 -2.03 -11.14 -3.99
C SER A 52 -2.11 -12.41 -4.85
N GLN A 53 -1.00 -12.80 -5.49
CA GLN A 53 -0.95 -14.01 -6.32
C GLN A 53 -1.26 -15.27 -5.53
N TYR A 54 -0.66 -15.41 -4.34
CA TYR A 54 -0.87 -16.58 -3.50
C TYR A 54 -2.34 -16.70 -3.06
N TRP A 55 -2.92 -15.64 -2.50
CA TRP A 55 -4.32 -15.68 -2.04
C TRP A 55 -5.31 -15.83 -3.19
N GLN A 56 -5.04 -15.23 -4.34
CA GLN A 56 -5.86 -15.44 -5.53
C GLN A 56 -5.86 -16.91 -5.96
N SER A 57 -4.70 -17.59 -5.91
CA SER A 57 -4.61 -19.03 -6.24
C SER A 57 -5.33 -19.94 -5.25
N GLN A 58 -5.43 -19.53 -3.97
CA GLN A 58 -6.09 -20.29 -2.91
C GLN A 58 -7.59 -20.04 -2.83
N THR A 59 -8.08 -19.01 -3.52
CA THR A 59 -9.49 -18.60 -3.44
C THR A 59 -10.26 -19.17 -4.62
N THR A 60 -11.38 -19.83 -4.34
CA THR A 60 -12.33 -20.21 -5.40
C THR A 60 -13.25 -19.03 -5.67
N HIS A 61 -13.16 -18.46 -6.87
CA HIS A 61 -14.03 -17.36 -7.27
C HIS A 61 -15.29 -17.91 -7.95
N PRO A 62 -16.49 -17.74 -7.37
CA PRO A 62 -17.71 -18.12 -8.06
C PRO A 62 -17.88 -17.29 -9.33
N HIS A 63 -18.16 -17.96 -10.44
CA HIS A 63 -18.39 -17.30 -11.71
C HIS A 63 -19.79 -16.71 -11.77
N TRP A 64 -19.90 -15.51 -12.34
CA TRP A 64 -21.16 -14.90 -12.73
C TRP A 64 -21.29 -15.01 -14.25
N ALA A 65 -22.30 -15.74 -14.73
CA ALA A 65 -22.47 -16.05 -16.16
C ALA A 65 -21.21 -16.65 -16.84
N GLY A 66 -20.42 -17.44 -16.11
CA GLY A 66 -19.17 -18.03 -16.61
C GLY A 66 -17.96 -17.09 -16.60
N LEU A 67 -18.09 -15.89 -16.03
CA LEU A 67 -17.03 -14.89 -15.93
C LEU A 67 -16.62 -14.63 -14.48
N THR A 68 -15.35 -14.26 -14.27
CA THR A 68 -14.87 -13.70 -13.00
C THR A 68 -15.10 -12.20 -12.99
N LEU A 69 -15.70 -11.69 -11.91
CA LEU A 69 -16.01 -10.28 -11.80
C LEU A 69 -14.90 -9.52 -11.08
N PHE A 70 -14.40 -8.48 -11.73
CA PHE A 70 -13.45 -7.54 -11.16
C PHE A 70 -14.05 -6.13 -11.13
N ALA A 71 -13.75 -5.39 -10.08
CA ALA A 71 -13.99 -3.96 -10.00
C ALA A 71 -12.67 -3.19 -10.02
N VAL A 72 -12.76 -1.96 -10.52
CA VAL A 72 -11.64 -1.03 -10.58
C VAL A 72 -12.08 0.24 -9.87
N ASP A 73 -11.31 0.66 -8.86
CA ASP A 73 -11.59 1.88 -8.10
C ASP A 73 -10.32 2.73 -7.93
N GLY A 74 -10.50 4.05 -7.95
CA GLY A 74 -9.45 5.03 -7.91
C GLY A 74 -9.37 5.75 -6.56
N VAL A 75 -8.16 5.94 -6.04
CA VAL A 75 -7.91 6.73 -4.84
C VAL A 75 -6.94 7.86 -5.16
N ILE A 76 -7.20 9.04 -4.59
CA ILE A 76 -6.35 10.22 -4.73
C ILE A 76 -5.84 10.64 -3.36
N TRP A 77 -4.52 10.76 -3.22
CA TRP A 77 -3.87 11.31 -2.04
C TRP A 77 -3.19 12.63 -2.36
N ARG A 78 -3.12 13.49 -1.34
CA ARG A 78 -2.34 14.73 -1.39
C ARG A 78 -0.92 14.44 -0.93
N THR A 79 0.06 14.99 -1.63
CA THR A 79 1.46 14.97 -1.20
C THR A 79 1.87 16.34 -0.66
N PRO A 80 2.95 16.42 0.14
CA PRO A 80 3.54 17.70 0.51
C PRO A 80 3.86 18.57 -0.72
N ASP A 81 3.62 19.87 -0.60
CA ASP A 81 3.93 20.86 -1.63
C ASP A 81 5.44 21.12 -1.67
N THR A 82 6.14 20.37 -2.52
CA THR A 82 7.59 20.45 -2.73
C THR A 82 7.87 20.49 -4.23
N PRO A 83 8.99 21.08 -4.66
CA PRO A 83 9.38 21.09 -6.08
C PRO A 83 9.44 19.67 -6.67
N GLU A 84 10.03 18.73 -5.94
CA GLU A 84 10.20 17.34 -6.36
C GLU A 84 8.86 16.63 -6.58
N ASN A 85 7.92 16.80 -5.64
CA ASN A 85 6.57 16.23 -5.81
C ASN A 85 5.77 16.93 -6.91
N SER A 86 6.01 18.22 -7.16
CA SER A 86 5.30 18.96 -8.21
C SER A 86 5.78 18.60 -9.61
N GLU A 87 7.03 18.15 -9.74
CA GLU A 87 7.58 17.63 -11.00
C GLU A 87 7.02 16.24 -11.32
N VAL A 88 6.91 15.37 -10.32
CA VAL A 88 6.49 13.97 -10.49
C VAL A 88 4.96 13.81 -10.50
N PHE A 89 4.23 14.59 -9.68
CA PHE A 89 2.80 14.43 -9.47
C PHE A 89 1.96 15.59 -10.02
N SER A 90 0.88 15.24 -10.71
CA SER A 90 -0.08 16.18 -11.24
C SER A 90 -0.87 16.90 -10.14
N ARG A 91 -1.33 18.12 -10.44
CA ARG A 91 -2.37 18.82 -9.67
C ARG A 91 -3.70 18.71 -10.40
N THR A 92 -4.78 18.37 -9.71
CA THR A 92 -6.12 18.51 -10.30
C THR A 92 -6.38 19.98 -10.58
N SER A 93 -6.87 20.29 -11.78
CA SER A 93 -7.20 21.63 -12.23
C SER A 93 -8.58 21.63 -12.87
N ASN A 94 -9.30 22.74 -12.73
CA ASN A 94 -10.48 23.06 -13.51
C ASN A 94 -10.25 24.41 -14.24
N GLN A 95 -11.25 24.91 -14.95
CA GLN A 95 -11.13 26.15 -15.72
C GLN A 95 -10.77 27.40 -14.88
N LYS A 96 -11.01 27.37 -13.57
CA LYS A 96 -10.87 28.52 -12.65
C LYS A 96 -9.77 28.34 -11.61
N THR A 97 -9.48 27.11 -11.20
CA THR A 97 -8.61 26.84 -10.05
C THR A 97 -7.77 25.57 -10.25
N VAL A 98 -6.53 25.65 -9.75
CA VAL A 98 -5.60 24.52 -9.63
C VAL A 98 -5.51 24.12 -8.16
N SER A 99 -5.42 22.81 -7.89
CA SER A 99 -5.19 22.28 -6.54
C SER A 99 -3.90 22.84 -5.93
N LEU A 100 -3.97 23.18 -4.64
CA LEU A 100 -2.83 23.69 -3.87
C LEU A 100 -1.73 22.65 -3.65
N TYR A 101 -2.07 21.36 -3.69
CA TYR A 101 -1.13 20.27 -3.45
C TYR A 101 -1.05 19.37 -4.69
N PRO A 102 0.16 18.86 -5.02
CA PRO A 102 0.31 17.76 -5.96
C PRO A 102 -0.43 16.51 -5.44
N GLN A 103 -0.86 15.66 -6.36
CA GLN A 103 -1.73 14.54 -6.06
C GLN A 103 -1.22 13.24 -6.67
N VAL A 104 -1.05 12.25 -5.80
CA VAL A 104 -0.80 10.86 -6.20
C VAL A 104 -2.15 10.23 -6.49
N LYS A 105 -2.32 9.72 -7.71
CA LYS A 105 -3.48 8.93 -8.09
C LYS A 105 -3.09 7.47 -8.11
N MET A 106 -3.96 6.61 -7.61
CA MET A 106 -3.78 5.18 -7.67
C MET A 106 -5.09 4.54 -8.12
N VAL A 107 -4.97 3.46 -8.87
CA VAL A 107 -6.10 2.60 -9.20
C VAL A 107 -5.84 1.20 -8.63
N CYS A 108 -6.87 0.60 -8.05
CA CYS A 108 -6.86 -0.78 -7.57
C CYS A 108 -7.80 -1.62 -8.42
N GLN A 109 -7.37 -2.83 -8.75
CA GLN A 109 -8.24 -3.90 -9.23
C GLN A 109 -8.58 -4.83 -8.06
N MET A 110 -9.85 -5.16 -7.91
CA MET A 110 -10.36 -6.03 -6.87
C MET A 110 -11.23 -7.13 -7.48
N GLU A 111 -11.07 -8.37 -7.03
CA GLU A 111 -12.03 -9.43 -7.33
C GLU A 111 -13.23 -9.30 -6.38
N LEU A 112 -14.45 -9.29 -6.92
CA LEU A 112 -15.64 -8.83 -6.20
C LEU A 112 -16.17 -9.80 -5.14
N THR A 113 -15.89 -11.10 -5.26
CA THR A 113 -16.47 -12.12 -4.37
C THR A 113 -15.61 -12.32 -3.12
N SER A 114 -14.30 -12.27 -3.28
CA SER A 114 -13.30 -12.38 -2.21
C SER A 114 -12.90 -11.03 -1.61
N HIS A 115 -13.23 -9.94 -2.29
CA HIS A 115 -12.75 -8.58 -1.99
C HIS A 115 -11.21 -8.45 -1.98
N LEU A 116 -10.52 -9.39 -2.65
CA LEU A 116 -9.06 -9.36 -2.76
C LEU A 116 -8.64 -8.27 -3.75
N VAL A 117 -7.77 -7.36 -3.32
CA VAL A 117 -7.10 -6.43 -4.22
C VAL A 117 -6.00 -7.18 -4.96
N THR A 118 -6.20 -7.43 -6.25
CA THR A 118 -5.31 -8.26 -7.06
C THR A 118 -4.19 -7.48 -7.73
N ALA A 119 -4.43 -6.20 -8.01
CA ALA A 119 -3.43 -5.30 -8.60
C ALA A 119 -3.64 -3.87 -8.14
N ALA A 120 -2.57 -3.09 -8.14
CA ALA A 120 -2.61 -1.65 -7.91
C ALA A 120 -1.58 -0.96 -8.81
N ALA A 121 -1.94 0.20 -9.34
CA ALA A 121 -1.04 1.03 -10.15
C ALA A 121 -1.10 2.48 -9.67
N LEU A 122 0.07 3.09 -9.54
CA LEU A 122 0.24 4.50 -9.19
C LEU A 122 0.48 5.29 -10.47
N ALA A 123 -0.23 6.40 -10.64
CA ALA A 123 0.02 7.32 -11.73
C ALA A 123 1.21 8.23 -11.37
N VAL A 124 2.21 8.22 -12.24
CA VAL A 124 3.30 9.20 -12.26
C VAL A 124 3.15 9.97 -13.58
N THR A 125 3.31 11.29 -13.52
CA THR A 125 3.10 12.18 -14.68
C THR A 125 4.38 12.32 -15.49
#